data_AF-A8V442-F1
#
_entry.id   AF-A8V442-F1
#
_cell.length_a   1.000
_cell.length_b   1.000
_cell.length_c   1.000
_cell.angle_alpha   90.00
_cell.angle_beta   90.00
_cell.angle_gamma   90.00
#
_symmetry.space_group_name_H-M   'P 1'
#
loop_
_entity.id
_entity.type
_entity.pdbx_description
1 polymer ?
#
loop_
_entity_poly.entity_id
_entity_poly.type
_entity_poly.pdbx_seq_one_letter_code
_entity_poly.pdbx_strand_id
1 'polypeptide(L)'
;MDFGTDIYCINGDFQVLPTGDITTVNDKYCLIQDIINRLKTVKGSHFRHPDYGIDLYKYLKAQWSEEVELEILTLIETELEKDPRILEAQLSESI
;
A
#
# COMPACT_ATOMS: atom_id res chain seq x y z
N MET A 1 -9.14 -16.42 4.51
CA MET A 1 -7.74 -15.98 4.47
C MET A 1 -7.55 -14.98 5.58
N ASP A 2 -6.35 -14.89 6.15
CA ASP A 2 -6.02 -13.90 7.16
C ASP A 2 -5.02 -12.90 6.57
N PHE A 3 -5.52 -11.74 6.15
CA PHE A 3 -4.70 -10.65 5.64
C PHE A 3 -4.26 -9.67 6.75
N GLY A 4 -4.52 -10.03 8.02
CA GLY A 4 -4.05 -9.31 9.20
C GLY A 4 -5.01 -8.25 9.73
N THR A 5 -4.53 -7.58 10.78
CA THR A 5 -5.18 -6.46 11.46
C THR A 5 -4.15 -5.38 11.71
N ASP A 6 -4.50 -4.12 11.42
CA ASP A 6 -3.65 -2.95 11.65
C ASP A 6 -4.47 -1.77 12.18
N ILE A 7 -3.78 -0.72 12.64
CA ILE A 7 -4.38 0.56 12.98
C ILE A 7 -4.80 1.27 11.70
N TYR A 8 -6.07 1.65 11.59
CA TYR A 8 -6.55 2.36 10.43
C TYR A 8 -5.99 3.79 10.37
N CYS A 9 -5.38 4.14 9.25
CA CYS A 9 -4.83 5.46 9.02
C CYS A 9 -5.26 6.03 7.66
N ILE A 10 -5.48 7.34 7.62
CA ILE A 10 -5.76 8.09 6.39
C ILE A 10 -4.71 9.19 6.31
N ASN A 11 -3.91 9.18 5.23
CA ASN A 11 -2.85 10.17 5.02
C ASN A 11 -1.83 10.30 6.17
N GLY A 12 -1.63 9.23 6.94
CA GLY A 12 -0.73 9.21 8.10
C GLY A 12 -1.41 9.57 9.42
N ASP A 13 -2.68 9.99 9.39
CA ASP A 13 -3.45 10.30 10.59
C ASP A 13 -4.23 9.06 11.07
N PHE A 14 -4.05 8.72 12.35
CA PHE A 14 -4.82 7.66 12.99
C PHE A 14 -6.29 8.05 13.12
N GLN A 15 -7.16 7.14 12.72
CA GLN A 15 -8.60 7.35 12.84
C GLN A 15 -9.08 6.84 14.19
N VAL A 16 -9.98 7.60 14.81
CA VAL A 16 -10.53 7.30 16.14
C VAL A 16 -12.04 7.19 16.09
N LEU A 17 -12.59 6.31 16.91
CA LEU A 17 -14.03 6.20 17.15
C LEU A 17 -14.50 7.36 18.05
N PRO A 18 -15.81 7.68 18.06
CA PRO A 18 -16.37 8.68 18.97
C PRO A 18 -16.12 8.40 20.45
N THR A 19 -15.85 7.14 20.82
CA THR A 19 -15.47 6.72 22.18
C THR A 19 -14.04 7.11 22.56
N GLY A 20 -13.21 7.50 21.59
CA GLY A 20 -11.78 7.78 21.75
C GLY A 20 -10.87 6.58 21.45
N ASP A 21 -11.44 5.41 21.13
CA ASP A 21 -10.67 4.23 20.76
C ASP A 21 -10.08 4.34 19.36
N ILE A 22 -8.93 3.71 19.12
CA ILE A 22 -8.31 3.64 17.79
C ILE A 22 -9.14 2.73 16.88
N THR A 23 -9.43 3.20 15.67
CA THR A 23 -10.07 2.39 14.64
C THR A 23 -9.05 1.41 14.05
N THR A 24 -9.44 0.15 13.91
CA THR A 24 -8.63 -0.89 13.26
C THR A 24 -9.13 -1.19 11.86
N VAL A 25 -8.24 -1.61 10.99
CA VAL A 25 -8.54 -2.17 9.67
C VAL A 25 -8.18 -3.66 9.67
N ASN A 26 -9.02 -4.49 9.05
CA ASN A 26 -8.90 -5.95 9.10
C ASN A 26 -8.96 -6.57 7.70
N ASP A 27 -8.42 -7.79 7.59
CA ASP A 27 -8.55 -8.66 6.42
C ASP A 27 -8.09 -7.93 5.13
N LYS A 28 -8.81 -8.06 4.01
CA LYS A 28 -8.42 -7.44 2.72
C LYS A 28 -8.12 -5.95 2.82
N TYR A 29 -8.80 -5.22 3.70
CA TYR A 29 -8.56 -3.79 3.87
C TYR A 29 -7.21 -3.50 4.56
N CYS A 30 -6.72 -4.41 5.40
CA CYS A 30 -5.38 -4.33 5.98
C CYS A 30 -4.33 -4.46 4.86
N LEU A 31 -4.49 -5.43 3.97
CA LEU A 31 -3.61 -5.61 2.81
C LEU A 31 -3.61 -4.37 1.89
N ILE A 32 -4.78 -3.78 1.62
CA ILE A 32 -4.89 -2.55 0.82
C ILE A 32 -4.12 -1.39 1.50
N GLN A 33 -4.28 -1.22 2.81
CA GLN A 33 -3.55 -0.19 3.55
C GLN A 33 -2.03 -0.42 3.49
N ASP A 34 -1.55 -1.65 3.70
CA ASP A 34 -0.13 -2.01 3.61
C ASP A 34 0.48 -1.63 2.26
N ILE A 35 -0.25 -1.93 1.18
CA ILE A 35 0.16 -1.64 -0.19
C ILE A 35 0.23 -0.14 -0.42
N ILE A 36 -0.82 0.60 -0.07
CA ILE A 36 -0.84 2.06 -0.21
C ILE A 36 0.31 2.70 0.58
N ASN A 37 0.57 2.23 1.80
CA ASN A 37 1.68 2.71 2.62
C ASN A 37 3.03 2.45 1.95
N ARG A 38 3.24 1.25 1.38
CA ARG A 38 4.47 0.90 0.66
C ARG A 38 4.67 1.75 -0.60
N LEU A 39 3.62 1.94 -1.40
CA LEU A 39 3.65 2.75 -2.63
C LEU A 39 4.05 4.21 -2.35
N LYS A 40 3.55 4.77 -1.24
CA LYS A 40 3.81 6.16 -0.83
C LYS A 40 5.17 6.36 -0.16
N THR A 41 5.69 5.34 0.51
CA THR A 41 6.91 5.48 1.32
C THR A 41 8.13 5.63 0.44
N VAL A 42 9.01 6.59 0.77
CA VAL A 42 10.28 6.77 0.07
C VAL A 42 11.16 5.54 0.28
N LYS A 43 11.67 4.94 -0.80
CA LYS A 43 12.52 3.75 -0.70
C LYS A 43 13.73 4.01 0.18
N GLY A 44 13.98 3.12 1.14
CA GLY A 44 15.11 3.24 2.08
C GLY A 44 14.89 4.18 3.27
N SER A 45 13.72 4.82 3.36
CA SER A 45 13.38 5.65 4.53
C SER A 45 13.05 4.84 5.79
N HIS A 46 12.73 3.55 5.64
CA HIS A 46 12.49 2.67 6.77
C HIS A 46 13.81 2.19 7.39
N PHE A 47 14.10 2.63 8.62
CA PHE A 47 15.38 2.42 9.30
C PHE A 47 15.82 0.95 9.47
N ARG A 48 14.89 -0.02 9.51
CA ARG A 48 15.20 -1.47 9.56
C ARG A 48 15.03 -2.21 8.25
N HIS A 49 14.38 -1.60 7.26
CA HIS A 49 13.96 -2.26 6.03
C HIS A 49 14.36 -1.37 4.87
N PRO A 50 15.65 -1.34 4.50
CA PRO A 50 16.16 -0.43 3.48
C PRO A 50 15.52 -0.65 2.10
N ASP A 51 14.98 -1.85 1.85
CA ASP A 51 14.30 -2.17 0.59
C ASP A 51 12.81 -1.78 0.57
N TYR A 52 12.26 -1.34 1.70
CA TYR A 52 10.85 -0.94 1.79
C TYR A 52 10.62 0.45 1.17
N GLY A 53 9.49 0.57 0.45
CA GLY A 53 9.07 1.82 -0.19
C GLY A 53 9.39 1.88 -1.67
N ILE A 54 8.61 2.67 -2.42
CA ILE A 54 8.71 2.84 -3.89
C ILE A 54 8.83 4.32 -4.28
N ASP A 55 8.34 5.23 -3.44
CA ASP A 55 8.29 6.67 -3.69
C ASP A 55 7.46 7.07 -4.94
N LEU A 56 6.20 6.65 -5.03
CA LEU A 56 5.33 7.14 -6.12
C LEU A 56 5.10 8.67 -6.07
N TYR A 57 5.34 9.30 -4.91
CA TYR A 57 5.19 10.74 -4.76
C TYR A 57 6.19 11.55 -5.59
N LYS A 58 7.29 10.95 -6.06
CA LYS A 58 8.17 11.58 -7.05
C LYS A 58 7.43 11.96 -8.35
N TYR A 59 6.35 11.26 -8.70
CA TYR A 59 5.55 11.55 -9.90
C TYR A 59 4.45 12.62 -9.69
N LEU A 60 4.16 13.03 -8.44
CA LEU A 60 3.03 13.93 -8.13
C LEU A 60 3.11 15.28 -8.86
N LYS A 61 4.32 15.72 -9.22
CA LYS A 61 4.58 16.95 -9.98
C LYS A 61 5.23 16.69 -11.33
N ALA A 62 5.34 15.43 -11.75
CA ALA A 62 5.84 15.09 -13.07
C ALA A 62 4.81 15.53 -14.12
N GLN A 63 5.29 15.92 -15.30
CA GLN A 63 4.40 16.14 -16.44
C GLN A 63 3.82 14.78 -16.87
N TRP A 64 2.49 14.72 -17.01
CA TRP A 64 1.82 13.50 -17.46
C TRP A 64 2.19 13.20 -18.92
N SER A 65 2.58 11.95 -19.19
CA SER A 65 2.77 11.38 -20.52
C SER A 65 2.51 9.87 -20.48
N GLU A 66 2.33 9.24 -21.64
CA GLU A 66 2.15 7.78 -21.74
C GLU A 66 3.34 7.02 -21.14
N GLU A 67 4.55 7.54 -21.28
CA GLU A 67 5.75 6.94 -20.70
C GLU A 67 5.73 7.00 -19.17
N VAL A 68 5.32 8.13 -18.59
CA VAL A 68 5.20 8.28 -17.13
C VAL A 68 4.11 7.37 -16.58
N GLU A 69 2.97 7.26 -17.28
CA GLU A 69 1.90 6.34 -16.91
C GLU A 69 2.37 4.89 -16.93
N LEU A 70 3.04 4.46 -18.01
CA LEU A 70 3.59 3.11 -18.13
C LEU A 70 4.63 2.81 -17.04
N GLU A 71 5.49 3.78 -16.70
CA GLU A 71 6.47 3.64 -15.63
C GLU A 71 5.79 3.44 -14.27
N ILE A 72 4.77 4.25 -13.96
CA ILE A 72 3.99 4.14 -12.71
C ILE A 72 3.31 2.76 -12.63
N LEU A 73 2.63 2.34 -13.70
CA LEU A 73 1.93 1.04 -13.74
C LEU A 73 2.90 -0.12 -13.55
N THR A 74 4.02 -0.11 -14.28
CA THR A 74 5.05 -1.16 -14.19
C THR A 74 5.62 -1.25 -12.77
N LEU A 75 5.85 -0.11 -12.12
CA LEU A 75 6.33 -0.06 -10.73
C LEU A 75 5.30 -0.64 -9.75
N ILE A 76 4.02 -0.28 -9.91
CA ILE A 76 2.95 -0.80 -9.06
C ILE A 76 2.85 -2.32 -9.23
N GLU A 77 2.74 -2.82 -10.46
CA GLU A 77 2.61 -4.24 -10.77
C GLU A 77 3.78 -5.06 -10.20
N THR A 78 5.01 -4.63 -10.49
CA THR A 78 6.24 -5.31 -10.01
C THR A 78 6.28 -5.42 -8.49
N GLU A 79 5.69 -4.47 -7.78
CA GLU A 79 5.72 -4.43 -6.31
C GLU A 79 4.56 -5.18 -5.68
N LEU A 80 3.41 -5.24 -6.36
CA LEU A 80 2.28 -6.09 -5.99
C LEU A 80 2.64 -7.57 -6.14
N GLU A 81 3.33 -7.94 -7.23
CA GLU A 81 3.77 -9.32 -7.49
C GLU A 81 4.72 -9.87 -6.41
N LYS A 82 5.44 -9.00 -5.69
CA LYS A 82 6.32 -9.40 -4.58
C LYS A 82 5.57 -9.78 -3.32
N ASP A 83 4.31 -9.37 -3.17
CA ASP A 83 3.52 -9.68 -1.98
C ASP A 83 2.70 -10.96 -2.21
N PRO A 84 3.04 -12.10 -1.57
CA PRO A 84 2.34 -13.36 -1.81
C PRO A 84 0.84 -13.30 -1.49
N ARG A 85 0.43 -12.37 -0.61
CA ARG A 85 -0.97 -12.15 -0.22
C ARG A 85 -1.82 -11.63 -1.38
N ILE A 86 -1.21 -11.02 -2.40
CA ILE A 86 -1.94 -10.52 -3.58
C ILE A 86 -2.42 -11.67 -4.46
N LEU A 87 -1.58 -12.69 -4.70
CA LEU A 87 -1.98 -13.89 -5.43
C LEU A 87 -3.13 -14.61 -4.72
N GLU A 88 -3.05 -14.69 -3.39
CA GLU A 88 -4.09 -15.26 -2.55
C GLU A 88 -5.42 -14.47 -2.66
N ALA A 89 -5.35 -13.14 -2.65
CA ALA A 89 -6.52 -12.28 -2.81
C ALA A 89 -7.21 -12.47 -4.18
N GLN A 90 -6.44 -12.59 -5.27
CA GLN A 90 -6.98 -12.83 -6.62
C GLN A 90 -7.73 -14.17 -6.74
N LEU A 91 -7.18 -15.24 -6.16
CA LEU A 91 -7.82 -16.56 -6.15
C LEU A 91 -9.16 -16.55 -5.39
N SER A 92 -9.29 -15.71 -4.35
CA SER A 92 -10.53 -15.59 -3.57
C SER A 92 -11.69 -14.93 -4.32
N GLU A 93 -11.44 -14.18 -5.40
CA GLU A 93 -12.47 -13.52 -6.21
C GLU A 93 -12.93 -14.37 -7.41
N SER A 94 -12.24 -15.49 -7.66
CA SER A 94 -12.50 -16.39 -8.79
C SER A 94 -13.37 -17.60 -8.42
N ILE A 95 -13.95 -17.62 -7.21
CA ILE A 95 -14.80 -18.69 -6.67
C ILE A 95 -16.20 -18.14 -6.37
#